data_AF-A0A6L9K973-F1
#
_entry.id   AF-A0A6L9K973-F1
#
_cell.length_a   1.000
_cell.length_b   1.000
_cell.length_c   1.000
_cell.angle_alpha   90.00
_cell.angle_beta   90.00
_cell.angle_gamma   90.00
#
_symmetry.space_group_name_H-M   'P 1'
#
loop_
_entity.id
_entity.type
_entity.pdbx_description
1 polymer ?
#
loop_
_entity_poly.entity_id
_entity_poly.type
_entity_poly.pdbx_seq_one_letter_code
_entity_poly.pdbx_strand_id
1 'polypeptide(L)'
;MILPIYTYGNAVLRKQAEPIKTSYPELNTLISNMFDTMYHAEGVGLAAPQIGLPIRLLIIDLAPFIEDDPELGAFKTVMINPTILEHSEEEVAGEEGCLSIPGIHETVMRPDAIKIKYFDVDFNEHIEEFIGYQARVVQHEYDHLEGHLFTDKVSPIRRQLLKSRLTNIVKGKASCSYKVKSA
;
A
#
# COMPACT_ATOMS: atom_id res chain seq x y z
N MET A 1 -6.88 8.42 15.25
CA MET A 1 -6.97 7.14 16.03
C MET A 1 -6.12 6.10 15.31
N ILE A 2 -5.28 5.37 16.03
CA ILE A 2 -4.46 4.30 15.44
C ILE A 2 -5.30 3.02 15.27
N LEU A 3 -5.46 2.60 14.01
CA LEU A 3 -6.16 1.39 13.60
C LEU A 3 -5.22 0.18 13.61
N PRO A 4 -5.71 -1.04 13.86
CA PRO A 4 -4.89 -2.23 13.69
C PRO A 4 -4.60 -2.50 12.21
N ILE A 5 -3.36 -2.84 11.88
CA ILE A 5 -2.98 -3.28 10.53
C ILE A 5 -3.20 -4.79 10.41
N TYR A 6 -3.98 -5.21 9.42
CA TYR A 6 -4.26 -6.60 9.11
C TYR A 6 -3.04 -7.23 8.46
N THR A 7 -2.60 -8.36 9.00
CA THR A 7 -1.40 -9.06 8.51
C THR A 7 -1.75 -10.19 7.55
N TYR A 8 -0.74 -10.64 6.80
CA TYR A 8 -0.80 -11.76 5.88
C TYR A 8 -1.59 -12.95 6.43
N GLY A 9 -2.47 -13.50 5.60
CA GLY A 9 -3.42 -14.57 5.96
C GLY A 9 -4.85 -14.09 6.16
N ASN A 10 -5.04 -12.80 6.48
CA ASN A 10 -6.39 -12.23 6.58
C ASN A 10 -7.05 -12.16 5.19
N ALA A 11 -8.30 -12.64 5.11
CA ALA A 11 -9.04 -12.69 3.86
C ALA A 11 -9.29 -11.30 3.23
N VAL A 12 -9.37 -10.24 4.03
CA VAL A 12 -9.60 -8.87 3.53
C VAL A 12 -8.46 -8.38 2.61
N LEU A 13 -7.23 -8.83 2.84
CA LEU A 13 -6.06 -8.48 2.01
C LEU A 13 -6.07 -9.18 0.65
N ARG A 14 -7.01 -10.11 0.43
CA ARG A 14 -7.18 -10.87 -0.82
C ARG A 14 -8.47 -10.52 -1.54
N LYS A 15 -9.26 -9.59 -1.01
CA LYS A 15 -10.50 -9.13 -1.63
C LYS A 15 -10.17 -7.94 -2.52
N GLN A 16 -10.69 -7.97 -3.75
CA GLN A 16 -10.74 -6.77 -4.57
C GLN A 16 -11.62 -5.74 -3.85
N ALA A 17 -11.12 -4.51 -3.79
CA ALA A 17 -11.70 -3.42 -3.06
C ALA A 17 -12.77 -2.71 -3.90
N GLU A 18 -13.88 -2.32 -3.26
CA GLU A 18 -15.04 -1.72 -3.90
C GLU A 18 -14.91 -0.19 -4.00
N PRO A 19 -15.37 0.44 -5.10
CA PRO A 19 -15.32 1.88 -5.22
C PRO A 19 -16.26 2.56 -4.21
N ILE A 20 -15.89 3.75 -3.76
CA ILE A 20 -16.67 4.57 -2.83
C ILE A 20 -17.23 5.82 -3.52
N LYS A 21 -18.30 6.38 -2.95
CA LYS A 21 -18.93 7.62 -3.44
C LYS A 21 -18.63 8.78 -2.47
N THR A 22 -18.90 10.01 -2.90
CA THR A 22 -18.85 11.22 -2.07
C THR A 22 -19.66 11.11 -0.77
N SER A 23 -20.68 10.25 -0.75
CA SER A 23 -21.51 9.99 0.43
C SER A 23 -20.92 8.97 1.41
N TYR A 24 -19.65 8.53 1.23
CA TYR A 24 -19.03 7.59 2.15
C TYR A 24 -18.90 8.22 3.56
N PRO A 25 -19.45 7.58 4.60
CA PRO A 25 -19.53 8.19 5.93
C PRO A 25 -18.14 8.38 6.53
N GLU A 26 -17.93 9.54 7.16
CA GLU A 26 -16.73 9.86 7.94
C GLU A 26 -15.40 9.72 7.16
N LEU A 27 -15.42 9.92 5.84
CA LEU A 27 -14.25 9.71 4.97
C LEU A 27 -13.00 10.50 5.42
N ASN A 28 -13.16 11.78 5.78
CA ASN A 28 -12.03 12.61 6.25
C ASN A 28 -11.44 12.08 7.56
N THR A 29 -12.29 11.62 8.48
CA THR A 29 -11.85 10.98 9.73
C THR A 29 -11.12 9.67 9.44
N LEU A 30 -11.62 8.87 8.50
CA LEU A 30 -10.96 7.64 8.06
C LEU A 30 -9.57 7.91 7.48
N ILE A 31 -9.45 8.86 6.56
CA ILE A 31 -8.17 9.25 5.95
C ILE A 31 -7.18 9.72 7.03
N SER A 32 -7.61 10.56 7.95
CA SER A 32 -6.77 11.00 9.08
C SER A 32 -6.32 9.82 9.95
N ASN A 33 -7.22 8.88 10.26
CA ASN A 33 -6.85 7.67 11.00
C ASN A 33 -5.87 6.78 10.23
N MET A 34 -5.98 6.70 8.90
CA MET A 34 -5.03 5.97 8.05
C MET A 34 -3.64 6.60 8.13
N PHE A 35 -3.52 7.93 8.03
CA PHE A 35 -2.24 8.62 8.19
C PHE A 35 -1.64 8.40 9.58
N ASP A 36 -2.42 8.60 10.64
CA ASP A 36 -1.98 8.32 12.03
C ASP A 36 -1.44 6.88 12.17
N THR A 37 -2.14 5.92 11.56
CA THR A 37 -1.78 4.49 11.60
C THR A 37 -0.49 4.23 10.83
N MET A 38 -0.36 4.80 9.63
CA MET A 38 0.83 4.67 8.78
C MET A 38 2.06 5.27 9.45
N TYR A 39 1.97 6.48 10.00
CA TYR A 39 3.08 7.12 10.70
C TYR A 39 3.48 6.37 11.97
N HIS A 40 2.51 5.89 12.75
CA HIS A 40 2.81 5.09 13.94
C HIS A 40 3.52 3.76 13.60
N ALA A 41 3.25 3.23 12.41
CA ALA A 41 3.88 2.02 11.90
C ALA A 41 5.18 2.30 11.11
N GLU A 42 5.63 3.55 11.05
CA GLU A 42 6.81 4.00 10.30
C GLU A 42 6.76 3.61 8.80
N GLY A 43 5.56 3.62 8.22
CA GLY A 43 5.32 3.34 6.80
C GLY A 43 5.25 4.59 5.94
N VAL A 44 5.30 4.38 4.62
CA VAL A 44 5.23 5.43 3.59
C VAL A 44 3.96 5.36 2.72
N GLY A 45 3.22 4.26 2.83
CA GLY A 45 1.95 4.03 2.15
C GLY A 45 1.03 3.13 2.99
N LEU A 46 -0.28 3.29 2.81
CA LEU A 46 -1.29 2.43 3.43
C LEU A 46 -2.59 2.39 2.61
N ALA A 47 -3.02 1.20 2.25
CA ALA A 47 -4.30 0.95 1.60
C ALA A 47 -5.40 0.55 2.60
N ALA A 48 -6.65 0.93 2.35
CA ALA A 48 -7.79 0.64 3.22
C ALA A 48 -8.00 -0.87 3.52
N PRO A 49 -7.73 -1.82 2.61
CA PRO A 49 -7.77 -3.25 2.94
C PRO A 49 -6.85 -3.63 4.10
N GLN A 50 -5.73 -2.93 4.27
CA GLN A 50 -4.78 -3.18 5.35
C GLN A 50 -5.30 -2.74 6.72
N ILE A 51 -6.33 -1.90 6.80
CA ILE A 51 -7.06 -1.60 8.05
C ILE A 51 -8.42 -2.32 8.12
N GLY A 52 -8.63 -3.30 7.24
CA GLY A 52 -9.81 -4.17 7.26
C GLY A 52 -11.01 -3.66 6.47
N LEU A 53 -10.84 -2.63 5.64
CA LEU A 53 -11.91 -2.05 4.82
C LEU A 53 -11.66 -2.36 3.34
N PRO A 54 -12.45 -3.24 2.69
CA PRO A 54 -12.27 -3.57 1.28
C PRO A 54 -12.86 -2.48 0.37
N ILE A 55 -12.33 -1.26 0.49
CA ILE A 55 -12.74 -0.09 -0.29
C ILE A 55 -11.54 0.51 -1.04
N ARG A 56 -11.78 1.12 -2.20
CA ARG A 56 -10.72 1.71 -3.04
C ARG A 56 -10.24 3.05 -2.51
N LEU A 57 -9.43 3.00 -1.46
CA LEU A 57 -8.80 4.16 -0.83
C LEU A 57 -7.37 3.80 -0.43
N LEU A 58 -6.42 4.63 -0.82
CA LEU A 58 -5.03 4.53 -0.40
C LEU A 58 -4.47 5.92 -0.04
N ILE A 59 -3.46 5.93 0.81
CA ILE A 59 -2.70 7.13 1.19
C ILE A 59 -1.21 6.88 1.03
N ILE A 60 -0.46 7.94 0.71
CA ILE A 60 1.00 7.91 0.59
C ILE A 60 1.55 9.21 1.19
N ASP A 61 2.66 9.10 1.92
CA ASP A 61 3.46 10.23 2.36
C ASP A 61 4.94 9.84 2.39
N LEU A 62 5.74 10.47 1.54
CA LEU A 62 7.16 10.19 1.39
C LEU A 62 8.05 11.16 2.20
N ALA A 63 7.47 11.94 3.11
CA ALA A 63 8.21 12.85 4.00
C ALA A 63 9.47 12.26 4.66
N PRO A 64 9.58 10.94 4.99
CA PRO A 64 10.84 10.37 5.49
C PRO A 64 12.06 10.56 4.57
N PHE A 65 11.86 10.84 3.28
CA PHE A 65 12.92 11.06 2.30
C PHE A 65 13.29 12.54 2.11
N ILE A 66 12.64 13.49 2.80
CA ILE A 66 12.79 14.94 2.55
C ILE A 66 14.23 15.47 2.72
N GLU A 67 15.02 14.88 3.62
CA GLU A 67 16.41 15.30 3.87
C GLU A 67 17.35 14.87 2.73
N ASP A 68 17.10 13.70 2.13
CA ASP A 68 17.94 13.13 1.06
C ASP A 68 17.47 13.58 -0.34
N ASP A 69 16.14 13.69 -0.52
CA ASP A 69 15.48 14.09 -1.75
C ASP A 69 14.25 14.96 -1.42
N PRO A 70 14.39 16.30 -1.42
CA PRO A 70 13.30 17.21 -1.08
C PRO A 70 12.09 17.14 -2.02
N GLU A 71 12.29 16.78 -3.29
CA GLU A 71 11.21 16.67 -4.27
C GLU A 71 10.39 15.40 -4.00
N LEU A 72 11.08 14.27 -3.80
CA LEU A 72 10.44 13.02 -3.42
C LEU A 72 9.74 13.15 -2.06
N GLY A 73 10.40 13.76 -1.07
CA GLY A 73 9.87 13.92 0.27
C GLY A 73 8.67 14.86 0.38
N ALA A 74 8.47 15.74 -0.61
CA ALA A 74 7.28 16.57 -0.71
C ALA A 74 6.05 15.80 -1.22
N PHE A 75 6.22 14.56 -1.70
CA PHE A 75 5.13 13.76 -2.24
C PHE A 75 4.22 13.20 -1.14
N LYS A 76 2.99 13.71 -1.12
CA LYS A 76 1.91 13.25 -0.24
C LYS A 76 0.59 13.27 -0.99
N THR A 77 -0.13 12.17 -0.99
CA THR A 77 -1.39 12.06 -1.73
C THR A 77 -2.38 11.11 -1.07
N VAL A 78 -3.65 11.33 -1.40
CA VAL A 78 -4.78 10.46 -1.08
C VAL A 78 -5.47 10.13 -2.38
N MET A 79 -5.60 8.85 -2.70
CA MET A 79 -6.26 8.44 -3.93
C MET A 79 -7.53 7.64 -3.61
N ILE A 80 -8.66 8.20 -4.04
CA ILE A 80 -9.98 7.57 -3.97
C ILE A 80 -10.32 6.99 -5.34
N ASN A 81 -10.78 5.73 -5.35
CA ASN A 81 -11.09 4.97 -6.56
C ASN A 81 -9.98 5.02 -7.64
N PRO A 82 -8.69 4.87 -7.29
CA PRO A 82 -7.64 4.91 -8.29
C PRO A 82 -7.81 3.79 -9.31
N THR A 83 -7.41 4.06 -10.55
CA THR A 83 -7.39 3.14 -11.69
C THR A 83 -6.14 3.41 -12.52
N ILE A 84 -5.22 2.46 -12.60
CA ILE A 84 -4.05 2.59 -13.49
C ILE A 84 -4.54 2.46 -14.94
N LEU A 85 -4.21 3.46 -15.75
CA LEU A 85 -4.57 3.54 -17.17
C LEU A 85 -3.50 2.92 -18.06
N GLU A 86 -2.23 3.21 -17.76
CA GLU A 86 -1.07 2.82 -18.57
C GLU A 86 0.11 2.47 -17.65
N HIS A 87 0.96 1.55 -18.11
CA HIS A 87 2.25 1.21 -17.49
C HIS A 87 3.35 1.41 -18.53
N SER A 88 4.55 1.81 -18.10
CA SER A 88 5.73 1.80 -18.96
C SER A 88 6.12 0.37 -19.37
N GLU A 89 6.81 0.24 -20.51
CA GLU A 89 7.43 -1.03 -20.91
C GLU A 89 8.67 -1.36 -20.08
N GLU A 90 9.41 -0.34 -19.65
CA GLU A 90 10.59 -0.51 -18.79
C GLU A 90 10.16 -0.92 -17.38
N GLU A 91 10.75 -2.02 -16.89
CA GLU A 91 10.61 -2.47 -15.51
C GLU A 91 11.92 -2.29 -14.74
N VAL A 92 11.79 -1.84 -13.49
CA VAL A 92 12.90 -1.63 -12.58
C VAL A 92 12.79 -2.55 -11.36
N ALA A 93 13.93 -3.07 -10.93
CA ALA A 93 14.04 -3.84 -9.69
C ALA A 93 14.12 -2.88 -8.50
N GLY A 94 13.38 -3.17 -7.43
CA GLY A 94 13.47 -2.40 -6.18
C GLY A 94 13.04 -3.23 -4.99
N GLU A 95 13.63 -2.95 -3.82
CA GLU A 95 13.26 -3.61 -2.57
C GLU A 95 11.94 -3.07 -2.03
N GLU A 96 11.04 -3.96 -1.63
CA GLU A 96 9.77 -3.63 -1.03
C GLU A 96 9.59 -4.35 0.30
N GLY A 97 9.06 -3.60 1.27
CA GLY A 97 8.45 -4.14 2.48
C GLY A 97 6.93 -3.90 2.47
N CYS A 98 6.23 -4.44 3.47
CA CYS A 98 4.80 -4.18 3.63
C CYS A 98 4.42 -4.25 5.11
N LEU A 99 3.62 -3.29 5.58
CA LEU A 99 3.10 -3.28 6.95
C LEU A 99 2.21 -4.51 7.25
N SER A 100 1.60 -5.12 6.23
CA SER A 100 0.85 -6.37 6.38
C SER A 100 1.74 -7.62 6.40
N ILE A 101 3.05 -7.51 6.12
CA ILE A 101 4.00 -8.62 6.05
C ILE A 101 5.27 -8.27 6.86
N PRO A 102 5.14 -8.12 8.19
CA PRO A 102 6.18 -7.53 9.02
C PRO A 102 7.52 -8.27 8.94
N GLY A 103 8.59 -7.50 8.77
CA GLY A 103 9.98 -7.96 8.75
C GLY A 103 10.41 -8.64 7.45
N ILE A 104 9.54 -8.81 6.46
CA ILE A 104 9.90 -9.41 5.17
C ILE A 104 10.09 -8.30 4.13
N HIS A 105 11.27 -8.31 3.51
CA HIS A 105 11.60 -7.44 2.38
C HIS A 105 12.11 -8.32 1.23
N GLU A 106 11.70 -8.01 0.01
CA GLU A 106 12.22 -8.67 -1.20
C GLU A 106 12.29 -7.70 -2.37
N THR A 107 13.15 -8.01 -3.33
CA THR A 107 13.21 -7.30 -4.61
C THR A 107 12.04 -7.69 -5.50
N VAL A 108 11.32 -6.69 -6.01
CA VAL A 108 10.18 -6.82 -6.92
C VAL A 108 10.40 -5.99 -8.18
N MET A 109 10.08 -6.58 -9.34
CA MET A 109 10.04 -5.86 -10.61
C MET A 109 8.72 -5.10 -10.72
N ARG A 110 8.80 -3.82 -11.12
CA ARG A 110 7.64 -3.00 -11.44
C ARG A 110 7.93 -2.12 -12.66
N PRO A 111 6.91 -1.80 -13.48
CA PRO A 111 6.97 -0.69 -14.40
C PRO A 111 7.53 0.57 -13.73
N ASP A 112 8.50 1.21 -14.37
CA ASP A 112 9.15 2.42 -13.86
C ASP A 112 8.22 3.64 -13.86
N ALA A 113 7.25 3.67 -14.78
CA ALA A 113 6.24 4.71 -14.83
C ALA A 113 4.82 4.15 -14.93
N ILE A 114 3.86 4.88 -14.38
CA ILE A 114 2.44 4.62 -14.53
C ILE A 114 1.67 5.90 -14.81
N LYS A 115 0.58 5.78 -15.55
CA LYS A 115 -0.45 6.82 -15.65
C LYS A 115 -1.69 6.35 -14.92
N ILE A 116 -2.18 7.14 -13.97
CA ILE A 116 -3.25 6.74 -13.07
C ILE A 116 -4.34 7.79 -13.00
N LYS A 117 -5.58 7.34 -12.94
CA LYS A 117 -6.76 8.17 -12.72
C LYS A 117 -7.30 7.95 -11.32
N TYR A 118 -7.60 9.00 -10.59
CA TYR A 118 -8.16 8.89 -9.24
C TYR A 118 -8.96 10.15 -8.85
N PHE A 119 -9.62 10.11 -7.70
CA PHE A 119 -10.25 11.26 -7.09
C PHE A 119 -9.45 11.69 -5.85
N ASP A 120 -9.28 13.00 -5.65
CA ASP A 120 -8.77 13.55 -4.40
C ASP A 120 -9.83 13.53 -3.28
N VAL A 121 -9.49 14.05 -2.10
CA VAL A 121 -10.37 14.11 -0.92
C VAL A 121 -11.64 14.93 -1.14
N ASP A 122 -11.62 15.88 -2.07
CA ASP A 122 -12.75 16.72 -2.47
C ASP A 122 -13.53 16.11 -3.66
N PHE A 123 -13.15 14.90 -4.09
CA PHE A 123 -13.67 14.20 -5.25
C PHE A 123 -13.47 14.92 -6.59
N ASN A 124 -12.41 15.73 -6.73
CA ASN A 124 -11.97 16.19 -8.04
C ASN A 124 -11.20 15.07 -8.75
N GLU A 125 -11.51 14.85 -10.03
CA GLU A 125 -10.81 13.82 -10.83
C GLU A 125 -9.42 14.33 -11.24
N HIS A 126 -8.42 13.47 -11.07
CA HIS A 126 -7.04 13.68 -11.47
C HIS A 126 -6.60 12.57 -12.42
N ILE A 127 -5.82 12.92 -13.43
CA ILE A 127 -5.09 11.99 -14.28
C ILE A 127 -3.63 12.43 -14.26
N GLU A 128 -2.77 11.64 -13.65
CA GLU A 128 -1.38 11.98 -13.40
C GLU A 128 -0.45 10.85 -13.82
N GLU A 129 0.79 11.21 -14.10
CA GLU A 129 1.87 10.26 -14.39
C GLU A 129 2.85 10.29 -13.22
N PHE A 130 3.20 9.10 -12.72
CA PHE A 130 4.23 8.93 -11.70
C PHE A 130 5.36 8.09 -12.25
N ILE A 131 6.58 8.41 -11.85
CA ILE A 131 7.80 7.74 -12.26
C ILE A 131 8.62 7.28 -11.05
N GLY A 132 9.54 6.33 -11.26
CA GLY A 132 10.50 5.87 -10.27
C GLY A 132 9.86 5.43 -8.95
N TYR A 133 10.36 5.96 -7.84
CA TYR A 133 9.93 5.52 -6.51
C TYR A 133 8.47 5.88 -6.21
N GLN A 134 7.97 7.03 -6.67
CA GLN A 134 6.55 7.40 -6.54
C GLN A 134 5.67 6.36 -7.25
N ALA A 135 6.02 6.01 -8.50
CA ALA A 135 5.32 4.98 -9.25
C ALA A 135 5.32 3.64 -8.50
N ARG A 136 6.45 3.23 -7.91
CA ARG A 136 6.55 1.98 -7.14
C ARG A 136 5.61 1.96 -5.94
N VAL A 137 5.59 3.01 -5.13
CA VAL A 137 4.74 3.08 -3.94
C VAL A 137 3.27 3.10 -4.34
N VAL A 138 2.89 3.89 -5.35
CA VAL A 138 1.51 3.91 -5.86
C VAL A 138 1.09 2.52 -6.37
N GLN A 139 1.92 1.84 -7.14
CA GLN A 139 1.62 0.49 -7.62
C GLN A 139 1.51 -0.53 -6.48
N HIS A 140 2.34 -0.42 -5.42
CA HIS A 140 2.24 -1.28 -4.25
C HIS A 140 0.90 -1.10 -3.53
N GLU A 141 0.53 0.15 -3.24
CA GLU A 141 -0.74 0.45 -2.57
C GLU A 141 -1.95 0.11 -3.45
N TYR A 142 -1.81 0.27 -4.77
CA TYR A 142 -2.82 -0.15 -5.74
C TYR A 142 -3.03 -1.67 -5.74
N ASP A 143 -1.95 -2.47 -5.69
CA ASP A 143 -2.05 -3.94 -5.63
C ASP A 143 -2.91 -4.39 -4.44
N HIS A 144 -2.83 -3.73 -3.27
CA HIS A 144 -3.69 -4.05 -2.12
C HIS A 144 -5.17 -3.85 -2.44
N LEU A 145 -5.52 -2.84 -3.24
CA LEU A 145 -6.90 -2.62 -3.69
C LEU A 145 -7.37 -3.73 -4.66
N GLU A 146 -6.45 -4.39 -5.35
CA GLU A 146 -6.74 -5.55 -6.21
C GLU A 146 -6.67 -6.89 -5.45
N GLY A 147 -6.36 -6.88 -4.15
CA GLY A 147 -6.18 -8.11 -3.35
C GLY A 147 -4.85 -8.84 -3.61
N HIS A 148 -3.88 -8.14 -4.19
CA HIS A 148 -2.54 -8.62 -4.47
C HIS A 148 -1.55 -8.10 -3.42
N LEU A 149 -0.56 -8.93 -3.11
CA LEU A 149 0.52 -8.59 -2.18
C LEU A 149 1.85 -8.67 -2.93
N PHE A 150 2.86 -7.89 -2.55
CA PHE A 150 4.16 -7.91 -3.23
C PHE A 150 4.80 -9.31 -3.28
N THR A 151 4.52 -10.16 -2.28
CA THR A 151 4.95 -11.57 -2.24
C THR A 151 4.35 -12.43 -3.36
N ASP A 152 3.43 -11.88 -4.15
CA ASP A 152 2.91 -12.52 -5.35
C ASP A 152 3.73 -12.27 -6.60
N LYS A 153 4.56 -11.22 -6.58
CA LYS A 153 5.44 -10.83 -7.67
C LYS A 153 6.87 -11.35 -7.50
N VAL A 154 7.21 -11.92 -6.33
CA VAL A 154 8.52 -12.55 -6.11
C VAL A 154 8.64 -13.88 -6.86
N SER A 155 9.86 -14.27 -7.23
CA SER A 155 10.09 -15.52 -7.96
C SER A 155 9.61 -16.75 -7.18
N PRO A 156 9.22 -17.86 -7.85
CA PRO A 156 8.72 -19.07 -7.19
C PRO A 156 9.69 -19.63 -6.13
N ILE A 157 11.00 -19.57 -6.41
CA ILE A 157 12.05 -20.02 -5.48
C ILE A 157 12.07 -19.13 -4.24
N ARG A 158 12.03 -17.80 -4.41
CA ARG A 158 11.96 -16.84 -3.29
C ARG A 158 10.68 -17.05 -2.46
N ARG A 159 9.53 -17.19 -3.11
CA ARG A 159 8.26 -17.46 -2.42
C ARG A 159 8.32 -18.73 -1.57
N GLN A 160 8.96 -19.78 -2.06
CA GLN A 160 9.15 -21.02 -1.30
C GLN A 160 10.03 -20.82 -0.05
N LEU A 161 11.10 -20.02 -0.17
CA LEU A 161 11.98 -19.68 0.97
C LEU A 161 11.24 -18.83 2.03
N LEU A 162 10.29 -17.99 1.61
CA LEU A 162 9.47 -17.19 2.52
C LEU A 162 8.38 -17.96 3.26
N LYS A 163 8.05 -19.19 2.82
CA LYS A 163 6.89 -19.95 3.31
C LYS A 163 6.86 -20.10 4.84
N SER A 164 8.00 -20.38 5.47
CA SER A 164 8.09 -20.52 6.93
C SER A 164 7.82 -19.20 7.65
N ARG A 165 8.37 -18.09 7.14
CA ARG A 165 8.19 -16.73 7.68
C ARG A 165 6.74 -16.27 7.52
N LEU A 166 6.15 -16.46 6.34
CA LEU A 166 4.73 -16.17 6.08
C LEU A 166 3.80 -16.99 6.97
N THR A 167 4.11 -18.28 7.18
CA THR A 167 3.36 -19.14 8.09
C THR A 167 3.42 -18.63 9.54
N ASN A 168 4.57 -18.08 9.96
CA ASN A 168 4.70 -17.49 11.30
C ASN A 168 3.84 -16.22 11.46
N ILE A 169 3.71 -15.41 10.41
CA ILE A 169 2.80 -14.24 10.42
C ILE A 169 1.35 -14.71 10.60
N VAL A 170 0.90 -15.71 9.85
CA VAL A 170 -0.45 -16.28 9.99
C VAL A 170 -0.70 -16.80 11.40
N LYS A 171 0.31 -17.42 12.03
CA LYS A 171 0.22 -17.94 13.40
C LYS A 171 0.34 -16.87 14.50
N GLY A 172 0.42 -15.58 14.14
CA GLY A 172 0.59 -14.48 15.09
C GLY A 172 1.94 -14.48 15.80
N LYS A 173 2.96 -15.13 15.23
CA LYS A 173 4.32 -15.22 15.81
C LYS A 173 5.27 -14.13 15.31
N ALA A 174 4.83 -13.32 14.35
CA ALA A 174 5.62 -12.20 13.87
C ALA A 174 5.54 -11.04 14.87
N SER A 175 6.69 -10.42 15.15
CA SER A 175 6.80 -9.26 16.03
C SER A 175 6.89 -7.99 15.19
N CYS A 176 6.15 -6.96 15.59
CA CYS A 176 6.26 -5.60 15.05
C CYS A 176 5.92 -4.59 16.16
N SER A 177 6.33 -3.34 16.00
CA SER A 177 6.16 -2.26 16.98
C SER A 177 4.75 -1.66 17.00
N TYR A 178 3.93 -1.95 15.99
CA TYR A 178 2.61 -1.37 15.79
C TYR A 178 1.48 -2.36 16.02
N LYS A 179 0.28 -1.82 16.19
CA LYS A 179 -0.94 -2.59 16.43
C LYS A 179 -1.30 -3.42 15.19
N VAL A 180 -1.42 -4.73 15.34
CA VAL A 180 -1.80 -5.64 14.25
C VAL A 180 -3.04 -6.46 14.56
N LYS A 181 -3.69 -6.93 13.50
CA LYS A 181 -4.73 -7.97 13.53
C LYS A 181 -4.28 -9.17 12.72
N SER A 182 -3.91 -10.24 13.41
CA SER A 182 -3.55 -11.53 12.80
C SER A 182 -4.78 -12.29 12.28
N ALA A 183 -4.52 -13.27 11.41
CA ALA A 183 -5.54 -14.09 10.75
C ALA A 183 -6.20 -15.10 11.71
#